data_AF-A0A858R1X3-F1
#
_entry.id   AF-A0A858R1X3-F1
#
_cell.length_a   1.000
_cell.length_b   1.000
_cell.length_c   1.000
_cell.angle_alpha   90.00
_cell.angle_beta   90.00
_cell.angle_gamma   90.00
#
_symmetry.space_group_name_H-M   'P 1'
#
loop_
_entity.id
_entity.type
_entity.pdbx_description
1 polymer ?
#
loop_
_entity_poly.entity_id
_entity_poly.type
_entity_poly.pdbx_seq_one_letter_code
_entity_poly.pdbx_strand_id
1 'polypeptide(L)'
;MNTTQAHYLEQLGIQQWLPRAQLSNAPASPDWVYRFVHPSELLGDDEFESALVMGAHAPVAPHAEQRAMAQIHHTLGSENGHGYVEPEFTQPASPTVRPNLESLTGVAEAAPKTEFTPQPKVSIEPAPRYRITMARVGRLLVVDDLPVRGRLGFSDAHKRLLAGIVRSLGEDATQLTLPITLEWPMFTGKSLDQGPQEALRYAQRQVKFLLREPGVENILMFGQALPRWVVDSEAESGVLTAHPELGVNYLVTQTLSQALQLPEFKRQIWNDIQPLVPKQ
;
A
#
# COMPACT_ATOMS: atom_id res chain seq x y z
N MET A 1 33.75 23.26 -11.13
CA MET A 1 34.27 23.49 -9.76
C MET A 1 33.34 22.76 -8.82
N ASN A 2 33.78 21.62 -8.28
CA ASN A 2 32.92 20.80 -7.41
C ASN A 2 32.74 21.53 -6.08
N THR A 3 31.49 21.90 -5.78
CA THR A 3 31.08 22.61 -4.59
C THR A 3 31.51 21.82 -3.35
N THR A 4 32.16 22.45 -2.38
CA THR A 4 32.69 21.88 -1.13
C THR A 4 31.68 20.98 -0.40
N GLN A 5 30.40 21.26 -0.59
CA GLN A 5 29.25 20.52 -0.07
C GLN A 5 29.05 19.13 -0.69
N ALA A 6 29.34 18.93 -1.97
CA ALA A 6 29.20 17.61 -2.61
C ALA A 6 30.20 16.60 -2.01
N HIS A 7 31.42 17.08 -1.73
CA HIS A 7 32.45 16.30 -1.06
C HIS A 7 32.09 15.99 0.41
N TYR A 8 31.42 16.92 1.11
CA TYR A 8 30.92 16.69 2.46
C TYR A 8 29.82 15.62 2.51
N LEU A 9 28.86 15.64 1.58
CA LEU A 9 27.81 14.62 1.50
C LEU A 9 28.36 13.23 1.13
N GLU A 10 29.40 13.19 0.28
CA GLU A 10 30.13 11.96 -0.03
C GLU A 10 30.85 11.39 1.20
N GLN A 11 31.45 12.23 2.04
CA GLN A 11 32.06 11.81 3.32
C GLN A 11 31.03 11.26 4.32
N LEU A 12 29.78 11.71 4.25
CA LEU A 12 28.67 11.16 5.03
C LEU A 12 28.05 9.89 4.42
N GLY A 13 28.59 9.41 3.29
CA GLY A 13 28.12 8.20 2.61
C GLY A 13 26.78 8.37 1.88
N ILE A 14 26.33 9.61 1.66
CA ILE A 14 25.07 9.91 0.99
C ILE A 14 25.32 9.97 -0.52
N GLN A 15 24.75 9.03 -1.27
CA GLN A 15 24.84 9.03 -2.73
C GLN A 15 23.85 10.03 -3.34
N GLN A 16 24.38 11.05 -3.99
CA GLN A 16 23.58 12.04 -4.70
C GLN A 16 23.27 11.54 -6.12
N TRP A 17 21.98 11.36 -6.44
CA TRP A 17 21.53 10.92 -7.76
C TRP A 17 21.04 12.11 -8.59
N LEU A 18 21.98 12.76 -9.29
CA LEU A 18 21.66 13.75 -10.32
C LEU A 18 21.84 13.14 -11.70
N PRO A 19 20.92 13.37 -12.66
CA PRO A 19 21.09 12.91 -14.03
C PRO A 19 22.31 13.60 -14.66
N ARG A 20 23.29 12.79 -15.08
CA ARG A 20 24.61 13.28 -15.55
C ARG A 20 24.65 13.67 -17.03
N ALA A 21 23.57 13.47 -17.79
CA ALA A 21 23.52 13.79 -19.20
C ALA A 21 22.10 14.14 -19.66
N GLN A 22 21.99 15.17 -20.49
CA GLN A 22 20.74 15.53 -21.16
C GLN A 22 20.48 14.55 -22.32
N LEU A 23 19.27 13.99 -22.38
CA LEU A 23 18.86 13.10 -23.47
C LEU A 23 18.62 13.89 -24.76
N SER A 24 18.94 13.30 -25.91
CA SER A 24 18.98 13.98 -27.22
C SER A 24 17.66 14.61 -27.68
N ASN A 25 16.51 14.20 -27.11
CA ASN A 25 15.18 14.70 -27.47
C ASN A 25 14.43 15.32 -26.27
N ALA A 26 15.11 15.56 -25.14
CA ALA A 26 14.50 16.14 -23.95
C ALA A 26 14.77 17.66 -23.88
N PRO A 27 13.77 18.47 -23.48
CA PRO A 27 14.00 19.88 -23.19
C PRO A 27 15.07 20.05 -22.11
N ALA A 28 15.85 21.12 -22.22
CA ALA A 28 16.90 21.42 -21.25
C ALA A 28 16.30 21.55 -19.85
N SER A 29 16.86 20.80 -18.90
CA SER A 29 16.48 20.96 -17.50
C SER A 29 16.91 22.35 -17.04
N PRO A 30 16.05 23.10 -16.33
CA PRO A 30 16.42 24.39 -15.77
C PRO A 30 17.64 24.28 -14.84
N ASP A 31 18.46 25.33 -14.79
CA ASP A 31 19.72 25.33 -14.02
C ASP A 31 19.55 25.03 -12.52
N TRP A 32 18.39 25.36 -11.93
CA TRP A 32 18.08 25.06 -10.54
C TRP A 32 18.02 23.55 -10.25
N VAL A 33 17.80 22.69 -11.26
CA VAL A 33 17.82 21.23 -11.12
C VAL A 33 19.23 20.71 -10.80
N TYR A 34 20.26 21.43 -11.26
CA TYR A 34 21.66 21.06 -11.06
C TYR A 34 22.32 21.78 -9.88
N ARG A 35 21.62 22.75 -9.28
CA ARG A 35 22.10 23.50 -8.13
C ARG A 35 21.26 23.15 -6.91
N PHE A 36 21.90 22.55 -5.91
CA PHE A 36 21.33 22.56 -4.57
C PHE A 36 21.35 24.00 -4.06
N VAL A 37 20.18 24.60 -3.92
CA VAL A 37 20.02 25.91 -3.29
C VAL A 37 19.50 25.63 -1.88
N HIS A 38 20.29 25.97 -0.87
CA HIS A 38 19.80 25.89 0.50
C HIS A 38 18.66 26.91 0.66
N PRO A 39 17.55 26.61 1.35
CA PRO A 39 16.43 27.53 1.46
C PRO A 39 16.81 28.92 1.99
N SER A 40 17.88 29.02 2.81
CA SER A 40 18.42 30.30 3.29
C SER A 40 19.12 31.15 2.21
N GLU A 41 19.47 30.57 1.05
CA GLU A 41 20.02 31.32 -0.08
C GLU A 41 18.92 31.86 -1.00
N LEU A 42 17.70 31.32 -0.90
CA LEU A 42 16.52 31.68 -1.70
C LEU A 42 15.61 32.68 -0.98
N LEU A 43 15.62 32.64 0.35
CA LEU A 43 14.83 33.48 1.25
C LEU A 43 15.76 34.49 1.92
N GLY A 44 15.31 35.73 2.12
CA GLY A 44 16.05 36.67 2.97
C GLY A 44 16.20 36.13 4.40
N ASP A 45 17.20 36.57 5.16
CA ASP A 45 17.46 36.07 6.52
C ASP A 45 16.20 36.09 7.42
N ASP A 46 15.34 37.08 7.24
CA ASP A 46 14.05 37.22 7.95
C ASP A 46 12.98 36.19 7.51
N GLU A 47 12.97 35.79 6.23
CA GLU A 47 12.03 34.79 5.69
C GLU A 47 12.47 33.35 6.00
N PHE A 48 13.79 33.11 6.10
CA PHE A 48 14.33 31.80 6.46
C PHE A 48 14.05 31.43 7.93
N GLU A 49 14.24 32.38 8.86
CA GLU A 49 13.88 32.19 10.27
C GLU A 49 12.36 31.98 10.44
N SER A 50 11.54 32.68 9.64
CA SER A 50 10.08 32.51 9.64
C SER A 50 9.62 31.15 9.10
N ALA A 51 10.38 30.54 8.18
CA ALA A 51 10.10 29.21 7.63
C ALA A 51 10.53 28.05 8.57
N LEU A 52 11.48 28.29 9.48
CA LEU A 52 11.92 27.33 10.49
C LEU A 52 11.03 27.32 11.73
N VAL A 53 10.30 28.40 11.98
CA VAL A 53 9.21 28.41 12.95
C VAL A 53 8.06 27.60 12.36
N MET A 54 7.65 26.54 13.07
CA MET A 54 6.41 25.79 12.80
C MET A 54 5.20 26.70 13.12
N GLY A 55 5.08 27.79 12.37
CA GLY A 55 3.96 28.73 12.38
C GLY A 55 2.90 28.20 11.44
N ALA A 56 1.66 28.16 11.92
CA ALA A 56 0.49 27.79 11.14
C ALA A 56 0.54 28.40 9.73
N HIS A 57 0.38 27.54 8.70
CA HIS A 57 0.26 27.96 7.32
C HIS A 57 -0.72 29.14 7.22
N ALA A 58 -0.19 30.32 6.86
CA ALA A 58 -1.05 31.38 6.36
C ALA A 58 -1.75 30.84 5.10
N PRO A 59 -3.07 31.01 4.97
CA PRO A 59 -3.79 30.52 3.81
C PRO A 59 -3.20 31.18 2.57
N VAL A 60 -2.73 30.36 1.64
CA VAL A 60 -2.30 30.78 0.32
C VAL A 60 -3.43 31.62 -0.28
N ALA A 61 -3.10 32.85 -0.69
CA ALA A 61 -4.06 33.79 -1.25
C ALA A 61 -4.89 33.13 -2.39
N PRO A 62 -6.20 33.39 -2.46
CA PRO A 62 -7.19 32.55 -3.15
C PRO A 62 -7.09 32.56 -4.70
N HIS A 63 -6.07 33.19 -5.29
CA HIS A 63 -5.99 33.43 -6.73
C HIS A 63 -5.52 32.22 -7.56
N ALA A 64 -4.74 31.30 -7.00
CA ALA A 64 -4.32 30.10 -7.72
C ALA A 64 -5.43 29.04 -7.78
N GLU A 65 -6.15 28.87 -6.67
CA GLU A 65 -7.27 27.94 -6.54
C GLU A 65 -8.50 28.42 -7.33
N GLN A 66 -8.81 29.73 -7.31
CA GLN A 66 -9.89 30.31 -8.13
C GLN A 66 -9.66 30.17 -9.64
N ARG A 67 -8.40 30.22 -10.12
CA ARG A 67 -8.09 29.99 -11.54
C ARG A 67 -8.22 28.53 -11.93
N ALA A 68 -7.78 27.61 -11.07
CA ALA A 68 -7.97 26.17 -11.28
C ALA A 68 -9.46 25.81 -11.25
N MET A 69 -10.21 26.35 -10.28
CA MET A 69 -11.66 26.14 -10.17
C MET A 69 -12.43 26.77 -11.34
N ALA A 70 -12.09 27.98 -11.81
CA ALA A 70 -12.76 28.59 -12.96
C ALA A 70 -12.55 27.81 -14.26
N GLN A 71 -11.39 27.16 -14.43
CA GLN A 71 -11.11 26.30 -15.59
C GLN A 71 -11.87 24.97 -15.52
N ILE A 72 -12.04 24.41 -14.31
CA ILE A 72 -12.85 23.21 -14.07
C ILE A 72 -14.35 23.53 -14.22
N HIS A 73 -14.80 24.69 -13.75
CA HIS A 73 -16.20 25.11 -13.83
C HIS A 73 -16.62 25.49 -15.26
N HIS A 74 -15.71 26.01 -16.08
CA HIS A 74 -15.95 26.25 -17.52
C HIS A 74 -16.01 24.93 -18.33
N THR A 75 -15.48 23.83 -17.80
CA THR A 75 -15.44 22.53 -18.50
C THR A 75 -16.52 21.54 -18.04
N LEU A 76 -17.23 21.80 -16.93
CA LEU A 76 -18.12 20.81 -16.30
C LEU A 76 -19.51 21.28 -15.83
N GLY A 77 -19.99 22.47 -16.20
CA GLY A 77 -21.31 22.92 -15.74
C GLY A 77 -22.01 23.92 -16.64
N SER A 78 -22.53 23.42 -17.76
CA SER A 78 -23.92 23.74 -18.11
C SER A 78 -24.81 22.90 -17.17
N GLU A 79 -25.89 23.50 -16.69
CA GLU A 79 -27.05 22.86 -16.02
C GLU A 79 -27.00 22.75 -14.47
N ASN A 80 -27.73 23.68 -13.84
CA ASN A 80 -28.71 23.52 -12.76
C ASN A 80 -28.37 22.53 -11.62
N GLY A 81 -28.32 22.86 -10.34
CA GLY A 81 -29.03 23.89 -9.56
C GLY A 81 -29.37 23.28 -8.19
N HIS A 82 -29.32 24.10 -7.13
CA HIS A 82 -29.74 23.82 -5.73
C HIS A 82 -28.86 22.83 -4.94
N GLY A 83 -28.36 23.08 -3.73
CA GLY A 83 -28.53 24.14 -2.74
C GLY A 83 -28.14 23.50 -1.40
N TYR A 84 -26.97 23.85 -0.84
CA TYR A 84 -26.49 23.33 0.44
C TYR A 84 -26.81 24.33 1.57
N VAL A 85 -27.40 23.80 2.65
CA VAL A 85 -27.60 24.47 3.93
C VAL A 85 -26.52 23.97 4.90
N GLU A 86 -25.79 24.91 5.48
CA GLU A 86 -24.73 24.76 6.47
C GLU A 86 -25.30 24.64 7.90
N PRO A 87 -24.63 23.90 8.81
CA PRO A 87 -24.49 24.47 10.15
C PRO A 87 -23.13 24.21 10.84
N GLU A 88 -22.50 25.33 11.17
CA GLU A 88 -21.84 25.79 12.40
C GLU A 88 -21.64 24.83 13.63
N PHE A 89 -20.37 24.76 14.07
CA PHE A 89 -19.75 24.68 15.42
C PHE A 89 -20.51 24.02 16.60
N THR A 90 -19.88 23.21 17.46
CA THR A 90 -19.09 23.68 18.63
C THR A 90 -18.42 22.48 19.35
N GLN A 91 -17.14 22.60 19.73
CA GLN A 91 -16.44 21.71 20.67
C GLN A 91 -16.26 22.39 22.04
N PRO A 92 -16.45 21.68 23.17
CA PRO A 92 -15.96 22.11 24.47
C PRO A 92 -14.79 21.25 24.99
N ALA A 93 -14.02 21.87 25.88
CA ALA A 93 -12.67 21.53 26.30
C ALA A 93 -12.56 20.70 27.61
N SER A 94 -11.46 19.94 27.70
CA SER A 94 -10.64 19.60 28.90
C SER A 94 -11.24 18.73 30.03
N PRO A 95 -10.47 18.11 30.96
CA PRO A 95 -9.01 18.16 31.20
C PRO A 95 -8.29 16.80 31.47
N THR A 96 -6.96 16.85 31.35
CA THR A 96 -5.98 15.80 31.70
C THR A 96 -5.71 15.75 33.21
N VAL A 97 -5.73 14.55 33.81
CA VAL A 97 -5.25 14.28 35.18
C VAL A 97 -3.93 13.47 35.10
N ARG A 98 -2.87 13.99 35.72
CA ARG A 98 -1.61 13.28 36.02
C ARG A 98 -1.56 12.99 37.54
N PRO A 99 -0.94 11.88 37.95
CA PRO A 99 -0.06 11.91 39.12
C PRO A 99 1.30 11.29 38.75
N ASN A 100 2.37 12.09 38.82
CA ASN A 100 3.26 12.28 39.97
C ASN A 100 4.19 11.08 40.22
N LEU A 101 5.47 11.32 39.96
CA LEU A 101 6.60 10.41 40.05
C LEU A 101 7.55 11.01 41.08
N GLU A 102 7.60 10.46 42.28
CA GLU A 102 8.65 10.77 43.27
C GLU A 102 8.60 9.77 44.42
N SER A 103 9.62 8.92 44.55
CA SER A 103 10.31 8.68 45.83
C SER A 103 11.52 7.76 45.63
N LEU A 104 12.64 8.24 46.15
CA LEU A 104 13.99 7.71 46.06
C LEU A 104 14.32 6.73 47.20
N THR A 105 15.32 5.88 46.92
CA THR A 105 16.30 5.29 47.85
C THR A 105 15.86 4.29 48.93
N GLY A 106 16.47 3.09 48.87
CA GLY A 106 16.52 2.14 49.97
C GLY A 106 17.34 0.90 49.60
N VAL A 107 18.65 0.91 49.87
CA VAL A 107 19.54 -0.25 49.82
C VAL A 107 19.39 -1.03 51.13
N ALA A 108 19.16 -2.34 51.06
CA ALA A 108 19.78 -3.38 51.91
C ALA A 108 19.18 -4.79 51.68
N GLU A 109 20.07 -5.71 51.32
CA GLU A 109 20.26 -7.05 51.91
C GLU A 109 19.29 -8.23 51.60
N ALA A 110 19.79 -9.11 50.73
CA ALA A 110 19.89 -10.58 50.79
C ALA A 110 18.71 -11.51 51.16
N ALA A 111 18.29 -12.25 50.11
CA ALA A 111 17.78 -13.64 50.04
C ALA A 111 16.31 -13.93 50.44
N PRO A 112 15.60 -14.89 49.79
CA PRO A 112 16.09 -16.05 49.03
C PRO A 112 15.52 -16.21 47.60
N LYS A 113 16.05 -17.23 46.90
CA LYS A 113 15.68 -17.71 45.56
C LYS A 113 14.17 -17.76 45.31
N THR A 114 13.68 -16.86 44.48
CA THR A 114 12.44 -17.07 43.72
C THR A 114 12.80 -17.71 42.40
N GLU A 115 12.32 -18.93 42.18
CA GLU A 115 12.28 -19.58 40.88
C GLU A 115 11.60 -18.64 39.88
N PHE A 116 12.40 -17.99 39.05
CA PHE A 116 11.91 -17.50 37.77
C PHE A 116 11.66 -18.73 36.92
N THR A 117 10.42 -19.20 36.92
CA THR A 117 9.89 -20.00 35.81
C THR A 117 10.26 -19.27 34.53
N PRO A 118 11.09 -19.86 33.65
CA PRO A 118 11.36 -19.22 32.38
C PRO A 118 10.04 -19.13 31.64
N GLN A 119 9.57 -17.89 31.40
CA GLN A 119 8.52 -17.65 30.41
C GLN A 119 8.91 -18.42 29.15
N PRO A 120 7.96 -19.12 28.50
CA PRO A 120 8.27 -19.90 27.31
C PRO A 120 8.92 -18.94 26.31
N LYS A 121 10.17 -19.22 25.96
CA LYS A 121 10.85 -18.60 24.83
C LYS A 121 9.96 -18.91 23.64
N VAL A 122 9.10 -17.97 23.28
CA VAL A 122 8.32 -18.01 22.05
C VAL A 122 9.37 -18.20 20.96
N SER A 123 9.40 -19.39 20.39
CA SER A 123 10.19 -19.70 19.22
C SER A 123 9.70 -18.75 18.14
N ILE A 124 10.45 -17.68 17.91
CA ILE A 124 10.16 -16.72 16.84
C ILE A 124 10.48 -17.47 15.54
N GLU A 125 9.50 -18.20 15.01
CA GLU A 125 9.58 -18.67 13.63
C GLU A 125 9.81 -17.45 12.73
N PRO A 126 10.70 -17.57 11.71
CA PRO A 126 11.01 -16.43 10.86
C PRO A 126 9.74 -15.92 10.20
N ALA A 127 9.51 -14.61 10.29
CA ALA A 127 8.35 -13.97 9.68
C ALA A 127 8.27 -14.38 8.19
N PRO A 128 7.13 -14.91 7.72
CA PRO A 128 6.96 -15.23 6.31
C PRO A 128 7.10 -13.97 5.48
N ARG A 129 7.26 -14.11 4.16
CA ARG A 129 7.33 -12.97 3.26
C ARG A 129 6.40 -13.18 2.09
N TYR A 130 5.51 -12.23 1.87
CA TYR A 130 4.64 -12.21 0.70
C TYR A 130 4.38 -10.79 0.25
N ARG A 131 3.95 -10.68 -1.01
CA ARG A 131 3.36 -9.47 -1.56
C ARG A 131 2.11 -9.88 -2.34
N ILE A 132 0.93 -9.61 -1.79
CA ILE A 132 -0.34 -10.04 -2.35
C ILE A 132 -1.10 -8.81 -2.84
N THR A 133 -1.57 -8.82 -4.09
CA THR A 133 -2.44 -7.76 -4.61
C THR A 133 -3.87 -8.27 -4.72
N MET A 134 -4.83 -7.46 -4.29
CA MET A 134 -6.25 -7.78 -4.29
C MET A 134 -7.05 -6.70 -5.01
N ALA A 135 -8.01 -7.08 -5.85
CA ALA A 135 -8.93 -6.16 -6.52
C ALA A 135 -10.27 -6.84 -6.77
N ARG A 136 -11.37 -6.09 -6.74
CA ARG A 136 -12.70 -6.58 -7.06
C ARG A 136 -13.10 -6.19 -8.46
N VAL A 137 -13.90 -7.04 -9.10
CA VAL A 137 -14.52 -6.76 -10.40
C VAL A 137 -15.78 -7.60 -10.56
N GLY A 138 -16.93 -6.92 -10.61
CA GLY A 138 -18.25 -7.57 -10.64
C GLY A 138 -18.36 -8.71 -9.63
N ARG A 139 -18.54 -9.94 -10.11
CA ARG A 139 -18.69 -11.13 -9.24
C ARG A 139 -17.39 -11.76 -8.72
N LEU A 140 -16.24 -11.15 -9.02
CA LEU A 140 -14.92 -11.72 -8.74
C LEU A 140 -14.14 -10.88 -7.73
N LEU A 141 -13.51 -11.57 -6.77
CA LEU A 141 -12.37 -11.05 -6.02
C LEU A 141 -11.11 -11.65 -6.62
N VAL A 142 -10.29 -10.81 -7.25
CA VAL A 142 -9.00 -11.21 -7.81
C VAL A 142 -7.92 -11.04 -6.76
N VAL A 143 -7.09 -12.07 -6.59
CA VAL A 143 -5.93 -12.06 -5.71
C VAL A 143 -4.71 -12.56 -6.48
N ASP A 144 -3.60 -11.83 -6.51
CA ASP A 144 -2.37 -12.21 -7.21
C ASP A 144 -1.16 -12.19 -6.27
N ASP A 145 -0.34 -13.23 -6.35
CA ASP A 145 0.94 -13.33 -5.62
C ASP A 145 2.06 -12.71 -6.45
N LEU A 146 2.60 -11.59 -5.95
CA LEU A 146 3.67 -10.85 -6.60
C LEU A 146 5.04 -11.26 -6.05
N PRO A 147 6.08 -11.29 -6.90
CA PRO A 147 7.44 -11.55 -6.46
C PRO A 147 7.90 -10.54 -5.40
N VAL A 148 8.22 -11.00 -4.19
CA VAL A 148 8.64 -10.16 -3.04
C VAL A 148 9.86 -9.29 -3.36
N ARG A 149 10.77 -9.76 -4.22
CA ARG A 149 11.99 -9.04 -4.62
C ARG A 149 11.89 -8.40 -6.02
N GLY A 150 10.71 -8.39 -6.63
CA GLY A 150 10.48 -7.74 -7.91
C GLY A 150 10.65 -6.23 -7.81
N ARG A 151 11.36 -5.62 -8.77
CA ARG A 151 11.48 -4.15 -8.89
C ARG A 151 10.17 -3.49 -9.33
N LEU A 152 9.35 -4.24 -10.07
CA LEU A 152 8.03 -3.83 -10.51
C LEU A 152 7.01 -4.58 -9.66
N GLY A 153 6.18 -3.85 -8.92
CA GLY A 153 4.97 -4.38 -8.30
C GLY A 153 3.87 -4.62 -9.34
N PHE A 154 2.61 -4.39 -8.94
CA PHE A 154 1.46 -4.53 -9.83
C PHE A 154 1.46 -3.48 -10.96
N SER A 155 2.14 -3.80 -12.06
CA SER A 155 2.41 -2.87 -13.18
C SER A 155 1.23 -2.79 -14.16
N ASP A 156 1.32 -1.85 -15.12
CA ASP A 156 0.29 -1.73 -16.17
C ASP A 156 0.21 -2.96 -17.08
N ALA A 157 1.28 -3.74 -17.20
CA ALA A 157 1.23 -5.03 -17.89
C ALA A 157 0.34 -6.03 -17.15
N HIS A 158 0.41 -6.07 -15.82
CA HIS A 158 -0.48 -6.89 -14.99
C HIS A 158 -1.93 -6.43 -15.14
N LYS A 159 -2.19 -5.12 -15.06
CA LYS A 159 -3.53 -4.55 -15.25
C LYS A 159 -4.13 -4.92 -16.61
N ARG A 160 -3.35 -4.80 -17.70
CA ARG A 160 -3.81 -5.16 -19.06
C ARG A 160 -4.11 -6.64 -19.20
N LEU A 161 -3.24 -7.50 -18.67
CA LEU A 161 -3.46 -8.95 -18.69
C LEU A 161 -4.70 -9.32 -17.88
N LEU A 162 -4.82 -8.81 -16.66
CA LEU A 162 -5.97 -9.03 -15.79
C LEU A 162 -7.26 -8.54 -16.46
N ALA A 163 -7.26 -7.34 -17.03
CA ALA A 163 -8.42 -6.82 -17.76
C ALA A 163 -8.83 -7.73 -18.94
N GLY A 164 -7.87 -8.35 -19.64
CA GLY A 164 -8.14 -9.35 -20.67
C GLY A 164 -8.82 -10.60 -20.11
N ILE A 165 -8.30 -11.13 -19.01
CA ILE A 165 -8.86 -12.31 -18.32
C ILE A 165 -10.27 -12.02 -17.81
N VAL A 166 -10.46 -10.90 -17.13
CA VAL A 166 -11.75 -10.44 -16.59
C VAL A 166 -12.80 -10.32 -17.70
N ARG A 167 -12.46 -9.69 -18.83
CA ARG A 167 -13.37 -9.62 -20.00
C ARG A 167 -13.72 -11.01 -20.54
N SER A 168 -12.76 -11.92 -20.59
CA SER A 168 -13.01 -13.29 -21.07
C SER A 168 -13.93 -14.09 -20.13
N LEU A 169 -14.00 -13.70 -18.86
CA LEU A 169 -14.94 -14.26 -17.88
C LEU A 169 -16.32 -13.59 -17.94
N GLY A 170 -16.53 -12.62 -18.82
CA GLY A 170 -17.81 -11.91 -18.97
C GLY A 170 -17.99 -10.70 -18.05
N GLU A 171 -16.94 -10.29 -17.34
CA GLU A 171 -16.97 -9.12 -16.45
C GLU A 171 -16.50 -7.85 -17.17
N ASP A 172 -16.97 -6.70 -16.72
CA ASP A 172 -16.50 -5.40 -17.22
C ASP A 172 -15.21 -4.98 -16.50
N ALA A 173 -14.09 -4.99 -17.23
CA ALA A 173 -12.79 -4.58 -16.71
C ALA A 173 -12.71 -3.11 -16.26
N THR A 174 -13.66 -2.25 -16.65
CA THR A 174 -13.73 -0.86 -16.14
C THR A 174 -14.23 -0.80 -14.69
N GLN A 175 -14.92 -1.85 -14.22
CA GLN A 175 -15.38 -1.98 -12.83
C GLN A 175 -14.28 -2.51 -11.89
N LEU A 176 -13.07 -2.74 -12.40
CA LEU A 176 -11.95 -3.18 -11.57
C LEU A 176 -11.63 -2.10 -10.53
N THR A 177 -11.75 -2.44 -9.24
CA THR A 177 -11.40 -1.53 -8.15
C THR A 177 -9.91 -1.22 -8.14
N LEU A 178 -9.53 -0.14 -7.45
CA LEU A 178 -8.12 0.15 -7.18
C LEU A 178 -7.46 -1.05 -6.47
N PRO A 179 -6.36 -1.61 -7.00
CA PRO A 179 -5.70 -2.75 -6.39
C PRO A 179 -5.08 -2.39 -5.04
N ILE A 180 -5.37 -3.20 -4.02
CA ILE A 180 -4.78 -3.09 -2.69
C ILE A 180 -3.62 -4.07 -2.62
N THR A 181 -2.43 -3.60 -2.24
CA THR A 181 -1.26 -4.48 -2.10
C THR A 181 -0.92 -4.65 -0.63
N LEU A 182 -0.89 -5.91 -0.19
CA LEU A 182 -0.48 -6.32 1.14
C LEU A 182 0.97 -6.79 1.09
N GLU A 183 1.81 -6.23 1.93
CA GLU A 183 3.19 -6.66 2.10
C GLU A 183 3.38 -7.21 3.51
N TRP A 184 4.09 -8.33 3.60
CA TRP A 184 4.47 -8.92 4.88
C TRP A 184 5.95 -9.32 4.85
N PRO A 185 6.72 -9.10 5.94
CA PRO A 185 6.35 -8.36 7.16
C PRO A 185 6.07 -6.87 6.89
N MET A 186 5.14 -6.28 7.64
CA MET A 186 4.78 -4.87 7.53
C MET A 186 5.85 -3.94 8.13
N PHE A 187 6.60 -4.44 9.12
CA PHE A 187 7.61 -3.68 9.85
C PHE A 187 8.93 -4.44 9.91
N THR A 188 10.04 -3.71 9.97
CA THR A 188 11.39 -4.29 10.11
C THR A 188 11.79 -4.52 11.57
N GLY A 189 11.04 -3.97 12.53
CA GLY A 189 11.30 -4.08 13.96
C GLY A 189 10.83 -5.40 14.58
N LYS A 190 11.44 -5.77 15.71
CA LYS A 190 11.10 -6.96 16.52
C LYS A 190 10.01 -6.70 17.57
N SER A 191 9.44 -5.48 17.62
CA SER A 191 8.51 -5.07 18.67
C SER A 191 7.08 -5.60 18.48
N LEU A 192 6.73 -6.05 17.27
CA LEU A 192 5.43 -6.59 16.94
C LEU A 192 5.57 -8.04 16.48
N ASP A 193 4.66 -8.91 16.91
CA ASP A 193 4.57 -10.27 16.41
C ASP A 193 4.21 -10.22 14.92
N GLN A 194 5.16 -10.67 14.09
CA GLN A 194 4.99 -10.79 12.65
C GLN A 194 5.15 -12.24 12.18
N GLY A 195 4.87 -13.19 13.09
CA GLY A 195 4.91 -14.61 12.81
C GLY A 195 3.87 -15.05 11.78
N PRO A 196 3.90 -16.34 11.39
CA PRO A 196 3.02 -16.89 10.36
C PRO A 196 1.52 -16.71 10.63
N GLN A 197 1.11 -16.82 11.89
CA GLN A 197 -0.29 -16.69 12.29
C GLN A 197 -0.81 -15.26 12.10
N GLU A 198 -0.03 -14.24 12.45
CA GLU A 198 -0.41 -12.85 12.25
C GLU A 198 -0.44 -12.46 10.76
N ALA A 199 0.47 -13.02 9.97
CA ALA A 199 0.49 -12.85 8.52
C ALA A 199 -0.80 -13.39 7.88
N LEU A 200 -1.19 -14.61 8.26
CA LEU A 200 -2.44 -15.25 7.81
C LEU A 200 -3.67 -14.45 8.24
N ARG A 201 -3.74 -14.04 9.52
CA ARG A 201 -4.82 -13.20 10.05
C ARG A 201 -4.93 -11.88 9.29
N TYR A 202 -3.81 -11.26 8.93
CA TYR A 202 -3.79 -10.02 8.18
C TYR A 202 -4.37 -10.18 6.77
N ALA A 203 -3.91 -11.19 6.01
CA ALA A 203 -4.45 -11.50 4.68
C ALA A 203 -5.94 -11.84 4.73
N GLN A 204 -6.37 -12.73 5.63
CA GLN A 204 -7.77 -13.12 5.79
C GLN A 204 -8.67 -11.95 6.21
N ARG A 205 -8.18 -11.04 7.07
CA ARG A 205 -8.93 -9.84 7.45
C ARG A 205 -9.20 -8.96 6.23
N GLN A 206 -8.21 -8.79 5.35
CA GLN A 206 -8.39 -8.01 4.14
C GLN A 206 -9.39 -8.66 3.18
N VAL A 207 -9.33 -9.98 3.01
CA VAL A 207 -10.29 -10.74 2.18
C VAL A 207 -11.70 -10.57 2.74
N LYS A 208 -11.89 -10.79 4.04
CA LYS A 208 -13.18 -10.59 4.71
C LYS A 208 -13.68 -9.15 4.56
N PHE A 209 -12.80 -8.16 4.64
CA PHE A 209 -13.16 -6.76 4.42
C PHE A 209 -13.66 -6.53 2.99
N LEU A 210 -12.98 -7.08 1.98
CA LEU A 210 -13.38 -6.95 0.58
C LEU A 210 -14.68 -7.70 0.25
N LEU A 211 -14.95 -8.82 0.93
CA LEU A 211 -16.18 -9.60 0.77
C LEU A 211 -17.41 -9.04 1.51
N ARG A 212 -17.24 -8.01 2.36
CA ARG A 212 -18.38 -7.40 3.09
C ARG A 212 -19.35 -6.67 2.17
N GLU A 213 -18.84 -6.06 1.12
CA GLU A 213 -19.71 -5.42 0.14
C GLU A 213 -20.21 -6.48 -0.85
N PRO A 214 -21.53 -6.52 -1.11
CA PRO A 214 -22.16 -7.61 -1.84
C PRO A 214 -21.70 -7.67 -3.30
N GLY A 215 -21.96 -8.81 -3.92
CA GLY A 215 -21.76 -9.02 -5.36
C GLY A 215 -20.65 -10.02 -5.70
N VAL A 216 -19.67 -10.24 -4.81
CA VAL A 216 -18.61 -11.24 -5.05
C VAL A 216 -19.13 -12.65 -4.79
N GLU A 217 -19.01 -13.51 -5.78
CA GLU A 217 -19.38 -14.93 -5.71
C GLU A 217 -18.17 -15.86 -5.74
N ASN A 218 -17.07 -15.42 -6.38
CA ASN A 218 -15.89 -16.25 -6.59
C ASN A 218 -14.59 -15.48 -6.31
N ILE A 219 -13.62 -16.15 -5.70
CA ILE A 219 -12.25 -15.66 -5.52
C ILE A 219 -11.36 -16.32 -6.58
N LEU A 220 -10.75 -15.51 -7.45
CA LEU A 220 -9.78 -15.98 -8.44
C LEU A 220 -8.37 -15.67 -7.94
N MET A 221 -7.64 -16.72 -7.56
CA MET A 221 -6.29 -16.65 -7.00
C MET A 221 -5.21 -16.99 -8.05
N PHE A 222 -4.39 -16.00 -8.39
CA PHE A 222 -3.22 -16.14 -9.25
C PHE A 222 -1.98 -16.41 -8.40
N GLY A 223 -1.71 -17.69 -8.13
CA GLY A 223 -0.59 -18.14 -7.32
C GLY A 223 -0.96 -19.33 -6.44
N GLN A 224 -0.23 -20.43 -6.57
CA GLN A 224 -0.49 -21.68 -5.85
C GLN A 224 -0.30 -21.58 -4.34
N ALA A 225 0.47 -20.59 -3.85
CA ALA A 225 0.67 -20.38 -2.42
C ALA A 225 -0.43 -19.55 -1.76
N LEU A 226 -1.29 -18.87 -2.54
CA LEU A 226 -2.34 -17.99 -2.02
C LEU A 226 -3.41 -18.69 -1.15
N PRO A 227 -3.86 -19.92 -1.47
CA PRO A 227 -4.91 -20.60 -0.70
C PRO A 227 -4.59 -20.68 0.78
N ARG A 228 -3.34 -21.02 1.12
CA ARG A 228 -2.87 -21.08 2.50
C ARG A 228 -3.00 -19.74 3.23
N TRP A 229 -2.86 -18.60 2.53
CA TRP A 229 -2.95 -17.27 3.14
C TRP A 229 -4.37 -16.69 3.13
N VAL A 230 -5.15 -16.99 2.09
CA VAL A 230 -6.46 -16.37 1.81
C VAL A 230 -7.59 -17.16 2.46
N VAL A 231 -7.53 -18.49 2.38
CA VAL A 231 -8.59 -19.41 2.84
C VAL A 231 -8.10 -20.43 3.88
N ASP A 232 -6.81 -20.45 4.23
CA ASP A 232 -6.21 -21.43 5.15
C ASP A 232 -6.52 -22.89 4.75
N SER A 233 -6.45 -23.15 3.44
CA SER A 233 -6.65 -24.46 2.84
C SER A 233 -5.61 -24.67 1.74
N GLU A 234 -5.32 -25.93 1.45
CA GLU A 234 -4.66 -26.31 0.20
C GLU A 234 -5.69 -26.38 -0.93
N ALA A 235 -5.24 -26.15 -2.16
CA ALA A 235 -6.11 -26.13 -3.33
C ALA A 235 -5.37 -26.59 -4.58
N GLU A 236 -6.06 -27.31 -5.45
CA GLU A 236 -5.53 -27.73 -6.74
C GLU A 236 -5.79 -26.67 -7.83
N SER A 237 -4.84 -26.51 -8.74
CA SER A 237 -4.97 -25.56 -9.86
C SER A 237 -6.14 -25.93 -10.76
N GLY A 238 -6.97 -24.96 -11.13
CA GLY A 238 -8.12 -25.15 -12.03
C GLY A 238 -9.33 -25.87 -11.43
N VAL A 239 -9.31 -26.24 -10.15
CA VAL A 239 -10.45 -26.85 -9.46
C VAL A 239 -11.24 -25.78 -8.71
N LEU A 240 -12.50 -25.59 -9.09
CA LEU A 240 -13.41 -24.68 -8.39
C LEU A 240 -13.89 -25.32 -7.08
N THR A 241 -13.56 -24.71 -5.95
CA THR A 241 -13.84 -25.25 -4.62
C THR A 241 -14.70 -24.27 -3.82
N ALA A 242 -15.72 -24.77 -3.12
CA ALA A 242 -16.55 -23.94 -2.26
C ALA A 242 -15.85 -23.65 -0.91
N HIS A 243 -15.99 -22.43 -0.39
CA HIS A 243 -15.53 -22.05 0.95
C HIS A 243 -16.72 -21.71 1.86
N PRO A 244 -17.24 -22.67 2.64
CA PRO A 244 -18.48 -22.50 3.40
C PRO A 244 -18.49 -21.30 4.35
N GLU A 245 -17.38 -21.00 5.03
CA GLU A 245 -17.33 -19.88 5.99
C GLU A 245 -17.36 -18.50 5.34
N LEU A 246 -16.94 -18.40 4.07
CA LEU A 246 -16.90 -17.14 3.34
C LEU A 246 -18.10 -17.02 2.38
N GLY A 247 -18.88 -18.09 2.18
CA GLY A 247 -20.02 -18.09 1.28
C GLY A 247 -19.68 -17.88 -0.20
N VAL A 248 -18.44 -18.14 -0.60
CA VAL A 248 -17.92 -17.93 -1.96
C VAL A 248 -17.20 -19.18 -2.44
N ASN A 249 -17.07 -19.33 -3.76
CA ASN A 249 -16.16 -20.32 -4.33
C ASN A 249 -14.77 -19.70 -4.52
N TYR A 250 -13.76 -20.53 -4.66
CA TYR A 250 -12.44 -20.07 -5.04
C TYR A 250 -11.79 -21.01 -6.05
N LEU A 251 -10.93 -20.43 -6.88
CA LEU A 251 -10.16 -21.13 -7.89
C LEU A 251 -8.73 -20.60 -7.91
N VAL A 252 -7.77 -21.49 -8.10
CA VAL A 252 -6.35 -21.17 -8.08
C VAL A 252 -5.74 -21.47 -9.43
N THR A 253 -4.82 -20.62 -9.87
CA THR A 253 -4.05 -20.79 -11.09
C THR A 253 -2.65 -20.17 -10.96
N GLN A 254 -1.90 -20.10 -12.05
CA GLN A 254 -0.57 -19.52 -12.10
C GLN A 254 -0.58 -18.01 -11.87
N THR A 255 0.56 -17.44 -11.44
CA THR A 255 0.63 -16.00 -11.17
C THR A 255 0.57 -15.18 -12.46
N LEU A 256 0.08 -13.94 -12.36
CA LEU A 256 0.11 -13.02 -13.50
C LEU A 256 1.55 -12.70 -13.93
N SER A 257 2.46 -12.61 -12.96
CA SER A 257 3.89 -12.43 -13.22
C SER A 257 4.48 -13.55 -14.08
N GLN A 258 4.14 -14.81 -13.80
CA GLN A 258 4.57 -15.95 -14.63
C GLN A 258 4.00 -15.85 -16.04
N ALA A 259 2.70 -15.56 -16.17
CA ALA A 259 2.03 -15.41 -17.46
C ALA A 259 2.55 -14.25 -18.31
N LEU A 260 3.10 -13.20 -17.69
CA LEU A 260 3.76 -12.12 -18.41
C LEU A 260 5.13 -12.53 -18.95
N GLN A 261 5.83 -13.45 -18.30
CA GLN A 261 7.15 -13.93 -18.72
C GLN A 261 7.06 -14.98 -19.83
N LEU A 262 6.14 -15.94 -19.69
CA LEU A 262 6.06 -17.10 -20.57
C LEU A 262 4.62 -17.32 -21.11
N PRO A 263 4.42 -17.40 -22.44
CA PRO A 263 3.09 -17.54 -23.04
C PRO A 263 2.32 -18.80 -22.64
N GLU A 264 3.00 -19.91 -22.36
CA GLU A 264 2.40 -21.19 -21.98
C GLU A 264 1.53 -21.07 -20.72
N PHE A 265 1.90 -20.19 -19.79
CA PHE A 265 1.13 -19.95 -18.58
C PHE A 265 -0.16 -19.17 -18.86
N LYS A 266 -0.24 -18.37 -19.92
CA LYS A 266 -1.52 -17.76 -20.34
C LYS A 266 -2.51 -18.83 -20.79
N ARG A 267 -2.03 -19.84 -21.53
CA ARG A 267 -2.85 -20.98 -21.94
C ARG A 267 -3.28 -21.81 -20.74
N GLN A 268 -2.37 -22.04 -19.78
CA GLN A 268 -2.73 -22.75 -18.54
C GLN A 268 -3.79 -21.99 -17.75
N ILE A 269 -3.61 -20.69 -17.53
CA ILE A 269 -4.61 -19.84 -16.86
C ILE A 269 -5.95 -19.94 -17.58
N TRP A 270 -5.97 -19.85 -18.91
CA TRP A 270 -7.21 -19.95 -19.68
C TRP A 270 -7.94 -21.30 -19.45
N ASN A 271 -7.20 -22.41 -19.43
CA ASN A 271 -7.76 -23.73 -19.15
C ASN A 271 -8.29 -23.84 -17.72
N ASP A 272 -7.53 -23.31 -16.75
CA ASP A 272 -7.86 -23.38 -15.32
C ASP A 272 -9.12 -22.56 -15.00
N ILE A 273 -9.32 -21.40 -15.64
CA ILE A 273 -10.46 -20.52 -15.33
C ILE A 273 -11.76 -20.91 -16.05
N GLN A 274 -11.75 -21.95 -16.91
CA GLN A 274 -12.96 -22.41 -17.62
C GLN A 274 -14.18 -22.64 -16.72
N PRO A 275 -14.06 -23.21 -15.50
CA PRO A 275 -15.21 -23.40 -14.61
C PRO A 275 -15.92 -22.10 -14.21
N LEU A 276 -15.24 -20.94 -14.30
CA LEU A 276 -15.79 -19.62 -13.95
C LEU A 276 -16.46 -18.92 -15.14
N VAL A 277 -16.26 -19.42 -16.36
CA VAL A 277 -16.86 -18.85 -17.57
C VAL A 277 -18.37 -19.06 -17.49
N PRO A 278 -19.19 -18.00 -17.63
CA PRO A 278 -20.64 -18.14 -17.57
C PRO A 278 -21.11 -19.09 -18.68
N LYS A 279 -21.88 -20.10 -18.30
CA LYS A 279 -22.52 -21.01 -19.25
C LYS A 279 -23.62 -20.24 -19.98
N GLN A 280 -23.48 -20.10 -21.30
CA GLN A 280 -24.49 -19.51 -22.17
C GLN A 280 -25.76 -20.35 -22.21
#